data_AF-A0A255HR34-F1
#
_entry.id   AF-A0A255HR34-F1
#
_cell.length_a   1.000
_cell.length_b   1.000
_cell.length_c   1.000
_cell.angle_alpha   90.00
_cell.angle_beta   90.00
_cell.angle_gamma   90.00
#
_symmetry.space_group_name_H-M   'P 1'
#
loop_
_entity.id
_entity.type
_entity.pdbx_description
1 polymer ?
#
loop_
_entity_poly.entity_id
_entity_poly.type
_entity_poly.pdbx_seq_one_letter_code
_entity_poly.pdbx_strand_id
1 'polypeptide(L)'
;MRIDARTDSAGSDATDRFSDGPRLLADIGGTNARFVLETRQGHLEAVAVLPCDDYASLLDAITAYIDSIEARAAGSARIRHAAIAIANPIDDDNIRMMNHHWFFSIEAMRTALGLDTLLVVNDFTALAMALPYLRPDQRMQIGGGMARADSVIGLLGSGTGLGVSGMIPAEDRWIALGSEGGHVSFAPCDQREMDVLSYAWRELSHVSAERLASGRGLELIYRALSERAGVIDAQPLLAAEITSRALANECAVCLEAVDCFCAILGSIAGNVAMTLGALGGIYIGGGIVPRLGPLFERSQFRARFEQKGRLNEYLAQIPTFLITAELPTFLGIAAILAQKLKRANAGAPVLDSVRQARARMSPSECKVADWVLKEPNAMLTLPIAEIAQRVGVSQPTVMRFCRSIGVQGLADFKLKLASGLTGGAITVAHCHVEMSDSDAELARKVLGNSASAALAMRDMLDVKALTEAIDMLRDARRVELLAVGSARVVADDMQHKLLNLGIVSTYFADQQAQEMSAAMLKPGDVALVISRSGALPELLRTVKVAQGCGARVLAITASGSPLARQADVLLTLNHPEGNLNFVPMIVRLLQLMVLDILSVGLARRATVQRSGAAGPEEGQLHGMRISGKLKFGGHLE
;
A
#
# COMPACT_ATOMS: atom_id res chain seq x y z
N MET A 1 14.92 -40.34 28.08
CA MET A 1 15.77 -40.37 29.29
C MET A 1 16.14 -38.92 29.63
N ARG A 2 15.51 -38.40 30.70
CA ARG A 2 15.67 -37.11 31.40
C ARG A 2 15.88 -35.81 30.59
N ILE A 3 14.79 -35.05 30.50
CA ILE A 3 14.78 -33.59 30.36
C ILE A 3 14.91 -33.03 31.79
N ASP A 4 16.01 -32.32 32.08
CA ASP A 4 16.14 -31.58 33.33
C ASP A 4 15.33 -30.28 33.24
N ALA A 5 14.32 -30.20 34.10
CA ALA A 5 13.55 -29.02 34.38
C ALA A 5 14.40 -28.05 35.22
N ARG A 6 14.62 -26.84 34.71
CA ARG A 6 14.89 -25.67 35.54
C ARG A 6 13.69 -24.74 35.47
N THR A 7 12.91 -24.81 36.55
CA THR A 7 12.05 -23.75 37.04
C THR A 7 12.88 -22.51 37.33
N ASP A 8 12.63 -21.42 36.59
CA ASP A 8 12.92 -20.07 37.08
C ASP A 8 11.58 -19.35 37.26
N SER A 9 11.27 -19.12 38.54
CA SER A 9 10.12 -18.41 39.05
C SER A 9 10.31 -16.90 38.99
N ALA A 10 9.24 -16.20 38.62
CA ALA A 10 8.83 -14.87 39.11
C ALA A 10 9.84 -13.72 39.00
N GLY A 11 9.65 -12.86 37.97
CA GLY A 11 10.32 -11.55 37.92
C GLY A 11 10.25 -10.71 36.64
N SER A 12 9.23 -10.79 35.77
CA SER A 12 9.23 -9.99 34.51
C SER A 12 7.95 -9.24 34.13
N ASP A 13 6.94 -9.11 34.99
CA ASP A 13 5.58 -8.73 34.56
C ASP A 13 5.32 -7.24 34.21
N ALA A 14 6.28 -6.33 34.41
CA ALA A 14 6.06 -4.89 34.21
C ALA A 14 6.75 -4.27 32.98
N THR A 15 7.68 -4.97 32.31
CA THR A 15 8.55 -4.37 31.28
C THR A 15 8.11 -4.59 29.83
N ASP A 16 7.02 -5.32 29.58
CA ASP A 16 6.63 -5.76 28.23
C ASP A 16 5.33 -5.11 27.71
N ARG A 17 4.73 -4.19 28.47
CA ARG A 17 3.53 -3.43 28.04
C ARG A 17 3.90 -2.32 27.06
N PHE A 18 2.98 -1.98 26.16
CA PHE A 18 3.14 -0.83 25.27
C PHE A 18 3.34 0.46 26.06
N SER A 19 4.42 1.19 25.79
CA SER A 19 4.82 2.40 26.53
C SER A 19 3.84 3.56 26.33
N ASP A 20 3.15 3.59 25.20
CA ASP A 20 2.11 4.52 24.77
C ASP A 20 0.70 4.15 25.24
N GLY A 21 0.53 3.01 25.93
CA GLY A 21 -0.78 2.51 26.42
C GLY A 21 -1.33 1.36 25.57
N PRO A 22 -2.41 0.69 26.05
CA PRO A 22 -3.02 -0.40 25.31
C PRO A 22 -3.65 0.09 23.99
N ARG A 23 -3.74 -0.79 23.00
CA ARG A 23 -4.38 -0.51 21.72
C ARG A 23 -5.81 -1.07 21.72
N LEU A 24 -6.76 -0.25 21.28
CA LEU A 24 -8.15 -0.69 21.13
C LEU A 24 -8.34 -1.42 19.81
N LEU A 25 -8.82 -2.66 19.85
CA LEU A 25 -9.20 -3.39 18.66
C LEU A 25 -10.70 -3.67 18.71
N ALA A 26 -11.40 -3.48 17.59
CA ALA A 26 -12.84 -3.73 17.51
C ALA A 26 -13.21 -4.53 16.25
N ASP A 27 -14.17 -5.44 16.39
CA ASP A 27 -14.79 -6.22 15.30
C ASP A 27 -16.30 -5.94 15.30
N ILE A 28 -16.77 -5.17 14.32
CA ILE A 28 -18.11 -4.60 14.27
C ILE A 28 -18.95 -5.31 13.21
N GLY A 29 -19.91 -6.11 13.68
CA GLY A 29 -20.92 -6.75 12.85
C GLY A 29 -22.25 -6.00 12.85
N GLY A 30 -23.27 -6.58 12.19
CA GLY A 30 -24.62 -5.99 12.15
C GLY A 30 -25.37 -6.05 13.48
N THR A 31 -25.17 -7.11 14.27
CA THR A 31 -25.93 -7.33 15.53
C THR A 31 -25.09 -7.11 16.78
N ASN A 32 -23.78 -7.38 16.71
CA ASN A 32 -22.88 -7.30 17.85
C ASN A 32 -21.59 -6.57 17.48
N ALA A 33 -21.11 -5.75 18.39
CA ALA A 33 -19.81 -5.12 18.37
C ALA A 33 -18.90 -5.79 19.41
N ARG A 34 -17.76 -6.31 18.99
CA ARG A 34 -16.77 -6.94 19.86
C ARG A 34 -15.59 -6.00 20.07
N PHE A 35 -15.13 -5.88 21.29
CA PHE A 35 -14.01 -5.02 21.66
C PHE A 35 -12.99 -5.78 22.49
N VAL A 36 -11.72 -5.42 22.33
CA VAL A 36 -10.61 -5.98 23.10
C VAL A 36 -9.47 -4.96 23.19
N LEU A 37 -8.66 -5.07 24.25
CA LEU A 37 -7.43 -4.29 24.40
C LEU A 37 -6.21 -5.17 24.18
N GLU A 38 -5.34 -4.74 23.26
CA GLU A 38 -3.99 -5.29 23.12
C GLU A 38 -3.06 -4.54 24.07
N THR A 39 -2.70 -5.14 25.20
CA THR A 39 -1.84 -4.50 26.23
C THR A 39 -0.35 -4.64 25.93
N ARG A 40 0.01 -5.67 25.17
CA ARG A 40 1.32 -5.95 24.57
C ARG A 40 1.16 -6.84 23.35
N GLN A 41 2.20 -6.95 22.52
CA GLN A 41 2.12 -7.62 21.23
C GLN A 41 1.54 -9.05 21.34
N GLY A 42 0.35 -9.26 20.75
CA GLY A 42 -0.34 -10.55 20.75
C GLY A 42 -1.04 -10.93 22.06
N HIS A 43 -1.05 -10.07 23.07
CA HIS A 43 -1.78 -10.30 24.33
C HIS A 43 -3.06 -9.46 24.38
N LEU A 44 -4.20 -10.14 24.38
CA LEU A 44 -5.53 -9.57 24.31
C LEU A 44 -6.22 -9.69 25.68
N GLU A 45 -6.71 -8.57 26.22
CA GLU A 45 -7.39 -8.46 27.52
C GLU A 45 -8.73 -7.71 27.39
N ALA A 46 -9.58 -7.82 28.41
CA ALA A 46 -10.86 -7.12 28.51
C ALA A 46 -11.79 -7.33 27.29
N VAL A 47 -11.95 -8.58 26.84
CA VAL A 47 -12.88 -8.90 25.74
C VAL A 47 -14.31 -8.59 26.16
N ALA A 48 -15.02 -7.79 25.37
CA ALA A 48 -16.44 -7.51 25.56
C ALA A 48 -17.21 -7.68 24.25
N VAL A 49 -18.46 -8.14 24.36
CA VAL A 49 -19.41 -8.21 23.25
C VAL A 49 -20.61 -7.37 23.64
N LEU A 50 -20.86 -6.31 22.87
CA LEU A 50 -21.94 -5.36 23.10
C LEU A 50 -22.99 -5.50 21.98
N PRO A 51 -24.29 -5.67 22.29
CA PRO A 51 -25.34 -5.63 21.28
C PRO A 51 -25.38 -4.25 20.60
N CYS A 52 -25.40 -4.21 19.26
CA CYS A 52 -25.38 -2.93 18.54
C CYS A 52 -26.65 -2.10 18.78
N ASP A 53 -27.80 -2.76 18.93
CA ASP A 53 -29.10 -2.09 19.13
C ASP A 53 -29.20 -1.34 20.47
N ASP A 54 -28.33 -1.64 21.44
CA ASP A 54 -28.29 -0.96 22.75
C ASP A 54 -27.67 0.44 22.66
N TYR A 55 -27.05 0.80 21.52
CA TYR A 55 -26.32 2.06 21.35
C TYR A 55 -26.75 2.82 20.09
N ALA A 56 -26.95 4.13 20.23
CA ALA A 56 -27.37 5.00 19.13
C ALA A 56 -26.28 5.19 18.06
N SER A 57 -25.01 5.07 18.45
CA SER A 57 -23.87 5.19 17.54
C SER A 57 -22.71 4.26 17.93
N LEU A 58 -21.80 4.01 16.97
CA LEU A 58 -20.57 3.28 17.24
C LEU A 58 -19.68 4.01 18.27
N LEU A 59 -19.72 5.35 18.27
CA LEU A 59 -18.99 6.15 19.25
C LEU A 59 -19.50 5.85 20.67
N ASP A 60 -20.82 5.80 20.87
CA ASP A 60 -21.42 5.47 22.17
C ASP A 60 -21.03 4.07 22.65
N ALA A 61 -21.02 3.09 21.75
CA ALA A 61 -20.59 1.73 22.05
C ALA A 61 -19.09 1.66 22.45
N ILE A 62 -18.22 2.39 21.74
CA ILE A 62 -16.79 2.46 22.08
C ILE A 62 -16.59 3.16 23.43
N THR A 63 -17.28 4.26 23.68
CA THR A 63 -17.19 4.98 24.96
C THR A 63 -17.66 4.10 26.12
N ALA A 64 -18.80 3.41 25.97
CA ALA A 64 -19.28 2.47 26.97
C ALA A 64 -18.28 1.34 27.24
N TYR A 65 -17.63 0.81 26.20
CA TYR A 65 -16.56 -0.17 26.37
C TYR A 65 -15.35 0.40 27.12
N ILE A 66 -14.85 1.57 26.73
CA ILE A 66 -13.69 2.22 27.38
C ILE A 66 -13.97 2.51 28.85
N ASP A 67 -15.22 2.80 29.21
CA ASP A 67 -15.67 3.09 30.57
C ASP A 67 -16.01 1.84 31.40
N SER A 68 -16.04 0.65 30.79
CA SER A 68 -16.23 -0.61 31.51
C SER A 68 -15.13 -0.87 32.54
N ILE A 69 -15.47 -1.57 33.62
CA ILE A 69 -14.56 -1.85 34.73
C ILE A 69 -13.34 -2.65 34.23
N GLU A 70 -13.58 -3.63 33.36
CA GLU A 70 -12.58 -4.50 32.78
C GLU A 70 -11.61 -3.73 31.88
N ALA A 71 -12.12 -2.86 31.00
CA ALA A 71 -11.28 -2.04 30.13
C ALA A 71 -10.47 -1.02 30.94
N ARG A 72 -11.08 -0.40 31.96
CA ARG A 72 -10.39 0.53 32.87
C ARG A 72 -9.26 -0.16 33.62
N ALA A 73 -9.46 -1.40 34.11
CA ALA A 73 -8.43 -2.19 34.75
C ALA A 73 -7.27 -2.56 33.79
N ALA A 74 -7.59 -2.80 32.51
CA ALA A 74 -6.60 -3.04 31.46
C ALA A 74 -5.91 -1.75 30.93
N GLY A 75 -6.28 -0.57 31.44
CA GLY A 75 -5.61 0.70 31.15
C GLY A 75 -6.23 1.52 30.01
N SER A 76 -7.52 1.35 29.75
CA SER A 76 -8.25 2.05 28.67
C SER A 76 -8.11 3.58 28.69
N ALA A 77 -7.88 4.19 29.85
CA ALA A 77 -7.67 5.63 30.00
C ALA A 77 -6.43 6.17 29.24
N ARG A 78 -5.52 5.30 28.78
CA ARG A 78 -4.30 5.66 28.05
C ARG A 78 -4.33 5.25 26.58
N ILE A 79 -5.47 4.83 26.04
CA ILE A 79 -5.55 4.41 24.63
C ILE A 79 -5.22 5.61 23.74
N ARG A 80 -4.25 5.43 22.84
CA ARG A 80 -3.88 6.40 21.79
C ARG A 80 -4.11 5.86 20.38
N HIS A 81 -4.20 4.55 20.24
CA HIS A 81 -4.28 3.88 18.96
C HIS A 81 -5.42 2.88 18.96
N ALA A 82 -6.24 2.94 17.92
CA ALA A 82 -7.34 2.02 17.71
C ALA A 82 -7.39 1.50 16.26
N ALA A 83 -7.88 0.29 16.10
CA ALA A 83 -8.21 -0.26 14.80
C ALA A 83 -9.52 -1.05 14.85
N ILE A 84 -10.36 -0.84 13.85
CA ILE A 84 -11.73 -1.35 13.77
C ILE A 84 -11.87 -2.14 12.47
N ALA A 85 -12.27 -3.40 12.57
CA ALA A 85 -12.78 -4.18 11.46
C ALA A 85 -14.30 -4.00 11.37
N ILE A 86 -14.81 -3.76 10.17
CA ILE A 86 -16.24 -3.59 9.93
C ILE A 86 -16.68 -4.32 8.66
N ALA A 87 -17.88 -4.90 8.69
CA ALA A 87 -18.48 -5.63 7.57
C ALA A 87 -19.00 -4.70 6.46
N ASN A 88 -18.12 -3.85 5.94
CA ASN A 88 -18.40 -2.79 4.97
C ASN A 88 -17.18 -2.52 4.07
N PRO A 89 -17.37 -2.12 2.79
CA PRO A 89 -16.34 -1.48 1.99
C PRO A 89 -15.90 -0.15 2.62
N ILE A 90 -14.61 0.20 2.48
CA ILE A 90 -14.01 1.41 3.06
C ILE A 90 -13.33 2.20 1.94
N ASP A 91 -14.05 3.16 1.38
CA ASP A 91 -13.58 3.96 0.24
C ASP A 91 -13.20 5.40 0.63
N ASP A 92 -13.76 5.93 1.73
CA ASP A 92 -13.58 7.30 2.18
C ASP A 92 -13.77 7.42 3.71
N ASP A 93 -13.63 8.64 4.25
CA ASP A 93 -13.77 8.95 5.68
C ASP A 93 -15.17 8.68 6.24
N ASN A 94 -16.22 8.82 5.43
CA ASN A 94 -17.60 8.61 5.88
C ASN A 94 -18.05 7.16 5.65
N ILE A 95 -18.39 6.47 6.73
CA ILE A 95 -18.82 5.07 6.72
C ILE A 95 -20.30 4.99 7.08
N ARG A 96 -21.07 4.35 6.19
CA ARG A 96 -22.46 3.94 6.45
C ARG A 96 -22.55 2.42 6.51
N MET A 97 -22.94 1.87 7.65
CA MET A 97 -23.06 0.42 7.77
C MET A 97 -24.14 -0.14 6.84
N MET A 98 -23.85 -1.26 6.18
CA MET A 98 -24.80 -1.94 5.28
C MET A 98 -25.83 -2.76 6.07
N ASN A 99 -25.38 -3.34 7.19
CA ASN A 99 -26.16 -4.28 7.99
C ASN A 99 -26.58 -3.69 9.36
N HIS A 100 -26.42 -2.38 9.56
CA HIS A 100 -26.84 -1.67 10.78
C HIS A 100 -27.09 -0.19 10.48
N HIS A 101 -27.78 0.54 11.36
CA HIS A 101 -28.17 1.93 11.14
C HIS A 101 -27.06 2.96 11.43
N TRP A 102 -25.92 2.54 11.99
CA TRP A 102 -24.83 3.44 12.36
C TRP A 102 -24.16 4.08 11.13
N PHE A 103 -23.82 5.36 11.29
CA PHE A 103 -23.10 6.19 10.34
C PHE A 103 -22.09 7.07 11.09
N PHE A 104 -20.86 7.18 10.58
CA PHE A 104 -19.81 7.96 11.23
C PHE A 104 -18.71 8.39 10.26
N SER A 105 -17.98 9.45 10.63
CA SER A 105 -16.70 9.85 10.01
C SER A 105 -15.55 9.27 10.84
N ILE A 106 -14.54 8.68 10.17
CA ILE A 106 -13.35 8.13 10.83
C ILE A 106 -12.60 9.25 11.56
N GLU A 107 -12.36 10.39 10.92
CA GLU A 107 -11.59 11.49 11.49
C GLU A 107 -12.33 12.20 12.64
N ALA A 108 -13.66 12.35 12.53
CA ALA A 108 -14.48 12.88 13.61
C ALA A 108 -14.44 11.96 14.84
N MET A 109 -14.54 10.64 14.63
CA MET A 109 -14.46 9.64 15.70
C MET A 109 -13.06 9.61 16.34
N ARG A 110 -12.00 9.67 15.53
CA ARG A 110 -10.61 9.76 16.01
C ARG A 110 -10.44 10.95 16.96
N THR A 111 -10.96 12.11 16.55
CA THR A 111 -10.88 13.35 17.33
C THR A 111 -11.71 13.27 18.61
N ALA A 112 -12.95 12.78 18.53
CA ALA A 112 -13.85 12.64 19.68
C ALA A 112 -13.29 11.71 20.76
N LEU A 113 -12.62 10.62 20.35
CA LEU A 113 -11.98 9.67 21.26
C LEU A 113 -10.56 10.09 21.70
N GLY A 114 -10.02 11.21 21.19
CA GLY A 114 -8.68 11.67 21.52
C GLY A 114 -7.55 10.75 21.04
N LEU A 115 -7.77 9.98 19.97
CA LEU A 115 -6.82 9.01 19.45
C LEU A 115 -5.79 9.68 18.53
N ASP A 116 -4.53 9.27 18.62
CA ASP A 116 -3.51 9.64 17.62
C ASP A 116 -3.73 8.88 16.30
N THR A 117 -4.23 7.65 16.40
CA THR A 117 -4.45 6.79 15.23
C THR A 117 -5.76 6.04 15.40
N LEU A 118 -6.63 6.17 14.40
CA LEU A 118 -7.79 5.31 14.22
C LEU A 118 -7.71 4.72 12.82
N LEU A 119 -7.68 3.40 12.73
CA LEU A 119 -7.79 2.69 11.46
C LEU A 119 -9.15 2.02 11.37
N VAL A 120 -9.80 2.13 10.23
CA VAL A 120 -10.98 1.33 9.93
C VAL A 120 -10.68 0.53 8.68
N VAL A 121 -10.93 -0.79 8.75
CA VAL A 121 -10.66 -1.73 7.68
C VAL A 121 -11.86 -2.64 7.49
N ASN A 122 -11.99 -3.21 6.30
CA ASN A 122 -12.97 -4.25 6.05
C ASN A 122 -12.67 -5.50 6.91
N ASP A 123 -13.71 -6.15 7.41
CA ASP A 123 -13.65 -7.38 8.23
C ASP A 123 -12.91 -8.54 7.56
N PHE A 124 -13.16 -8.74 6.27
CA PHE A 124 -12.51 -9.78 5.49
C PHE A 124 -11.04 -9.48 5.24
N THR A 125 -10.69 -8.20 5.08
CA THR A 125 -9.30 -7.73 5.04
C THR A 125 -8.58 -8.01 6.36
N ALA A 126 -9.24 -7.74 7.49
CA ALA A 126 -8.70 -8.07 8.81
C ALA A 126 -8.52 -9.59 8.96
N LEU A 127 -9.50 -10.41 8.60
CA LEU A 127 -9.37 -11.87 8.65
C LEU A 127 -8.22 -12.38 7.77
N ALA A 128 -8.04 -11.83 6.56
CA ALA A 128 -6.95 -12.19 5.67
C ALA A 128 -5.57 -11.87 6.29
N MET A 129 -5.44 -10.69 6.90
CA MET A 129 -4.21 -10.28 7.58
C MET A 129 -3.85 -11.14 8.80
N ALA A 130 -4.80 -11.89 9.36
CA ALA A 130 -4.55 -12.83 10.45
C ALA A 130 -3.85 -14.11 10.01
N LEU A 131 -4.04 -14.55 8.76
CA LEU A 131 -3.67 -15.89 8.30
C LEU A 131 -2.19 -16.25 8.47
N PRO A 132 -1.22 -15.36 8.16
CA PRO A 132 0.19 -15.68 8.33
C PRO A 132 0.60 -15.89 9.79
N TYR A 133 -0.19 -15.37 10.73
CA TYR A 133 0.10 -15.39 12.16
C TYR A 133 -0.67 -16.48 12.92
N LEU A 134 -1.56 -17.23 12.24
CA LEU A 134 -2.27 -18.34 12.85
C LEU A 134 -1.31 -19.46 13.22
N ARG A 135 -1.33 -19.83 14.50
CA ARG A 135 -0.56 -20.96 15.01
C ARG A 135 -1.16 -22.30 14.56
N PRO A 136 -0.39 -23.40 14.59
CA PRO A 136 -0.91 -24.72 14.24
C PRO A 136 -2.12 -25.19 15.06
N ASP A 137 -2.26 -24.77 16.32
CA ASP A 137 -3.43 -25.06 17.17
C ASP A 137 -4.68 -24.25 16.80
N GLN A 138 -4.53 -23.20 16.00
CA GLN A 138 -5.59 -22.27 15.62
C GLN A 138 -6.14 -22.53 14.20
N ARG A 139 -5.71 -23.63 13.59
CA ARG A 139 -6.21 -24.09 12.29
C ARG A 139 -6.18 -25.60 12.21
N MET A 140 -7.15 -26.18 11.51
CA MET A 140 -7.22 -27.61 11.24
C MET A 140 -6.97 -27.86 9.75
N GLN A 141 -6.02 -28.73 9.41
CA GLN A 141 -5.80 -29.08 8.01
C GLN A 141 -6.89 -30.03 7.50
N ILE A 142 -7.42 -29.74 6.31
CA ILE A 142 -8.40 -30.58 5.61
C ILE A 142 -7.74 -31.13 4.34
N GLY A 143 -7.63 -32.47 4.27
CA GLY A 143 -6.88 -33.17 3.23
C GLY A 143 -5.35 -33.06 3.36
N GLY A 144 -4.63 -33.39 2.29
CA GLY A 144 -3.16 -33.38 2.25
C GLY A 144 -2.54 -32.03 1.86
N GLY A 145 -1.29 -32.08 1.39
CA GLY A 145 -0.53 -30.92 0.91
C GLY A 145 0.35 -30.28 1.99
N MET A 146 1.28 -29.42 1.55
CA MET A 146 2.21 -28.71 2.43
C MET A 146 2.34 -27.26 1.97
N ALA A 147 2.19 -26.33 2.92
CA ALA A 147 2.24 -24.90 2.62
C ALA A 147 3.65 -24.52 2.16
N ARG A 148 3.74 -23.82 1.04
CA ARG A 148 5.00 -23.20 0.60
C ARG A 148 5.18 -21.86 1.34
N ALA A 149 6.31 -21.72 2.04
CA ALA A 149 6.70 -20.46 2.66
C ALA A 149 6.78 -19.33 1.61
N ASP A 150 6.47 -18.11 2.03
CA ASP A 150 6.52 -16.90 1.20
C ASP A 150 5.78 -17.04 -0.15
N SER A 151 4.63 -17.70 -0.11
CA SER A 151 3.75 -17.86 -1.28
C SER A 151 2.36 -17.31 -1.02
N VAL A 152 1.59 -17.13 -2.10
CA VAL A 152 0.24 -16.57 -2.05
C VAL A 152 -0.66 -17.50 -1.23
N ILE A 153 -1.48 -16.91 -0.38
CA ILE A 153 -2.50 -17.62 0.41
C ILE A 153 -3.87 -17.17 -0.08
N GLY A 154 -4.82 -18.10 -0.22
CA GLY A 154 -6.21 -17.76 -0.50
C GLY A 154 -7.07 -17.86 0.76
N LEU A 155 -8.13 -17.07 0.82
CA LEU A 155 -9.12 -17.06 1.89
C LEU A 155 -10.52 -17.14 1.29
N LEU A 156 -11.33 -18.04 1.83
CA LEU A 156 -12.78 -18.08 1.61
C LEU A 156 -13.48 -18.07 2.96
N GLY A 157 -14.64 -17.44 3.05
CA GLY A 157 -15.37 -17.33 4.31
C GLY A 157 -16.86 -17.40 4.08
N SER A 158 -17.48 -18.47 4.56
CA SER A 158 -18.92 -18.70 4.40
C SER A 158 -19.68 -18.33 5.68
N GLY A 159 -20.52 -17.29 5.57
CA GLY A 159 -21.37 -16.77 6.64
C GLY A 159 -22.70 -16.30 6.07
N THR A 160 -23.09 -15.07 6.37
CA THR A 160 -24.27 -14.44 5.74
C THR A 160 -24.08 -14.34 4.22
N GLY A 161 -22.87 -14.05 3.77
CA GLY A 161 -22.43 -14.09 2.38
C GLY A 161 -21.21 -15.00 2.19
N LEU A 162 -20.50 -14.82 1.08
CA LEU A 162 -19.25 -15.51 0.77
C LEU A 162 -18.14 -14.49 0.51
N GLY A 163 -17.29 -14.29 1.51
CA GLY A 163 -16.09 -13.48 1.32
C GLY A 163 -14.98 -14.28 0.62
N VAL A 164 -14.24 -13.61 -0.26
CA VAL A 164 -13.05 -14.16 -0.92
C VAL A 164 -11.93 -13.13 -0.89
N SER A 165 -10.72 -13.57 -0.54
CA SER A 165 -9.54 -12.70 -0.51
C SER A 165 -8.27 -13.50 -0.82
N GLY A 166 -7.20 -12.78 -1.17
CA GLY A 166 -5.86 -13.33 -1.26
C GLY A 166 -4.89 -12.61 -0.33
N MET A 167 -3.80 -13.26 0.02
CA MET A 167 -2.65 -12.64 0.71
C MET A 167 -1.42 -12.81 -0.16
N ILE A 168 -0.81 -11.70 -0.54
CA ILE A 168 0.38 -11.67 -1.38
C ILE A 168 1.58 -11.37 -0.47
N PRO A 169 2.60 -12.25 -0.44
CA PRO A 169 3.85 -11.97 0.27
C PRO A 169 4.62 -10.85 -0.45
N ALA A 170 5.14 -9.90 0.31
CA ALA A 170 5.94 -8.79 -0.21
C ALA A 170 7.07 -8.45 0.77
N GLU A 171 8.28 -8.96 0.51
CA GLU A 171 9.49 -8.77 1.32
C GLU A 171 9.26 -8.99 2.83
N ASP A 172 9.07 -7.92 3.60
CA ASP A 172 8.89 -7.92 5.06
C ASP A 172 7.42 -7.92 5.51
N ARG A 173 6.48 -8.04 4.57
CA ARG A 173 5.05 -7.86 4.84
C ARG A 173 4.14 -8.74 4.00
N TRP A 174 2.88 -8.70 4.41
CA TRP A 174 1.76 -9.26 3.67
C TRP A 174 0.85 -8.16 3.14
N ILE A 175 0.32 -8.36 1.94
CA ILE A 175 -0.65 -7.48 1.31
C ILE A 175 -1.95 -8.26 1.13
N ALA A 176 -3.04 -7.79 1.75
CA ALA A 176 -4.37 -8.34 1.53
C ALA A 176 -4.92 -7.84 0.18
N LEU A 177 -5.37 -8.78 -0.66
CA LEU A 177 -6.08 -8.51 -1.90
C LEU A 177 -7.58 -8.50 -1.63
N GLY A 178 -8.15 -7.30 -1.47
CA GLY A 178 -9.60 -7.13 -1.43
C GLY A 178 -10.24 -7.59 -2.74
N SER A 179 -11.32 -8.37 -2.66
CA SER A 179 -12.00 -8.89 -3.84
C SER A 179 -13.48 -9.17 -3.58
N GLU A 180 -14.28 -9.10 -4.64
CA GLU A 180 -15.70 -9.51 -4.66
C GLU A 180 -15.85 -10.93 -5.22
N GLY A 181 -14.89 -11.81 -4.93
CA GLY A 181 -14.81 -13.15 -5.51
C GLY A 181 -16.01 -14.05 -5.20
N GLY A 182 -16.81 -13.73 -4.19
CA GLY A 182 -18.07 -14.42 -3.90
C GLY A 182 -19.18 -14.18 -4.93
N HIS A 183 -19.10 -13.09 -5.70
CA HIS A 183 -20.11 -12.70 -6.67
C HIS A 183 -19.88 -13.27 -8.08
N VAL A 184 -18.78 -14.01 -8.30
CA VAL A 184 -18.50 -14.70 -9.57
C VAL A 184 -19.56 -15.76 -9.86
N SER A 185 -19.78 -16.06 -11.14
CA SER A 185 -20.76 -17.06 -11.56
C SER A 185 -20.46 -18.44 -10.96
N PHE A 186 -21.52 -19.12 -10.53
CA PHE A 186 -21.43 -20.52 -10.15
C PHE A 186 -21.20 -21.42 -11.37
N ALA A 187 -20.34 -22.43 -11.22
CA ALA A 187 -20.04 -23.43 -12.24
C ALA A 187 -20.37 -24.83 -11.68
N PRO A 188 -21.53 -25.44 -12.05
CA PRO A 188 -21.90 -26.77 -11.58
C PRO A 188 -20.99 -27.83 -12.19
N CYS A 189 -20.68 -28.88 -11.44
CA CYS A 189 -19.85 -29.98 -11.96
C CYS A 189 -20.51 -31.35 -11.95
N ASP A 190 -21.73 -31.47 -11.43
CA ASP A 190 -22.51 -32.70 -11.50
C ASP A 190 -24.00 -32.39 -11.72
N GLN A 191 -24.80 -33.43 -11.97
CA GLN A 191 -26.23 -33.28 -12.21
C GLN A 191 -26.97 -32.72 -10.97
N ARG A 192 -26.51 -33.04 -9.76
CA ARG A 192 -27.11 -32.53 -8.51
C ARG A 192 -26.98 -31.02 -8.40
N GLU A 193 -25.79 -30.50 -8.70
CA GLU A 193 -25.53 -29.07 -8.75
C GLU A 193 -26.28 -28.38 -9.91
N MET A 194 -26.48 -29.07 -11.05
CA MET A 194 -27.32 -28.57 -12.15
C MET A 194 -28.79 -28.43 -11.75
N ASP A 195 -29.34 -29.37 -10.98
CA ASP A 195 -30.72 -29.32 -10.49
C ASP A 195 -30.88 -28.13 -9.53
N VAL A 196 -29.92 -27.92 -8.62
CA VAL A 196 -29.86 -26.77 -7.71
C VAL A 196 -29.80 -25.44 -8.48
N LEU A 197 -28.95 -25.37 -9.50
CA LEU A 197 -28.83 -24.17 -10.34
C LEU A 197 -30.14 -23.88 -11.10
N SER A 198 -30.77 -24.92 -11.65
CA SER A 198 -32.04 -24.82 -12.36
C SER A 198 -33.17 -24.32 -11.45
N TYR A 199 -33.18 -24.78 -10.19
CA TYR A 199 -34.09 -24.26 -9.18
C TYR A 199 -33.79 -22.79 -8.86
N ALA A 200 -32.53 -22.43 -8.64
CA ALA A 200 -32.11 -21.06 -8.31
C ALA A 200 -32.51 -20.04 -9.40
N TRP A 201 -32.42 -20.42 -10.69
CA TRP A 201 -32.78 -19.55 -11.82
C TRP A 201 -34.26 -19.21 -11.94
N ARG A 202 -35.14 -19.90 -11.21
CA ARG A 202 -36.56 -19.53 -11.13
C ARG A 202 -36.77 -18.19 -10.42
N GLU A 203 -35.86 -17.84 -9.50
CA GLU A 203 -35.97 -16.66 -8.64
C GLU A 203 -34.84 -15.64 -8.85
N LEU A 204 -33.69 -16.07 -9.37
CA LEU A 204 -32.47 -15.26 -9.48
C LEU A 204 -32.01 -15.18 -10.94
N SER A 205 -31.83 -13.95 -11.45
CA SER A 205 -31.27 -13.72 -12.79
C SER A 205 -29.77 -14.04 -12.87
N HIS A 206 -29.05 -13.92 -11.76
CA HIS A 206 -27.64 -14.28 -11.62
C HIS A 206 -27.43 -15.14 -10.38
N VAL A 207 -26.82 -16.30 -10.57
CA VAL A 207 -26.48 -17.25 -9.49
C VAL A 207 -24.98 -17.22 -9.28
N SER A 208 -24.55 -16.40 -8.32
CA SER A 208 -23.14 -16.33 -7.92
C SER A 208 -22.75 -17.47 -7.00
N ALA A 209 -21.44 -17.66 -6.80
CA ALA A 209 -20.90 -18.58 -5.81
C ALA A 209 -21.48 -18.33 -4.39
N GLU A 210 -21.64 -17.07 -3.99
CA GLU A 210 -22.27 -16.67 -2.72
C GLU A 210 -23.71 -17.17 -2.58
N ARG A 211 -24.48 -17.20 -3.67
CA ARG A 211 -25.89 -17.65 -3.64
C ARG A 211 -26.03 -19.10 -3.24
N LEU A 212 -24.95 -19.89 -3.26
CA LEU A 212 -24.93 -21.31 -2.88
C LEU A 212 -23.99 -21.61 -1.71
N ALA A 213 -22.85 -20.92 -1.59
CA ALA A 213 -21.86 -21.12 -0.53
C ALA A 213 -21.97 -20.09 0.61
N SER A 214 -23.20 -19.82 1.07
CA SER A 214 -23.54 -19.00 2.23
C SER A 214 -24.66 -19.66 3.04
N GLY A 215 -25.08 -19.06 4.16
CA GLY A 215 -26.19 -19.60 4.98
C GLY A 215 -27.48 -19.65 4.18
N ARG A 216 -27.82 -18.55 3.50
CA ARG A 216 -28.98 -18.49 2.59
C ARG A 216 -28.81 -19.44 1.39
N GLY A 217 -27.58 -19.68 0.97
CA GLY A 217 -27.27 -20.66 -0.06
C GLY A 217 -27.55 -22.10 0.38
N LEU A 218 -27.20 -22.47 1.62
CA LEU A 218 -27.55 -23.79 2.17
C LEU A 218 -29.07 -23.99 2.25
N GLU A 219 -29.82 -22.95 2.63
CA GLU A 219 -31.29 -22.97 2.63
C GLU A 219 -31.86 -23.18 1.22
N LEU A 220 -31.30 -22.51 0.21
CA LEU A 220 -31.69 -22.69 -1.19
C LEU A 220 -31.38 -24.11 -1.66
N ILE A 221 -30.19 -24.63 -1.39
CA ILE A 221 -29.79 -26.00 -1.73
C ILE A 221 -30.77 -27.00 -1.11
N TYR A 222 -31.12 -26.83 0.17
CA TYR A 222 -32.09 -27.70 0.85
C TYR A 222 -33.46 -27.70 0.15
N ARG A 223 -34.00 -26.52 -0.21
CA ARG A 223 -35.29 -26.45 -0.91
C ARG A 223 -35.24 -27.13 -2.28
N ALA A 224 -34.18 -26.88 -3.05
CA ALA A 224 -33.99 -27.49 -4.36
C ALA A 224 -33.91 -29.03 -4.28
N LEU A 225 -33.15 -29.55 -3.32
CA LEU A 225 -33.00 -31.00 -3.12
C LEU A 225 -34.26 -31.65 -2.53
N SER A 226 -35.04 -30.92 -1.74
CA SER A 226 -36.34 -31.40 -1.24
C SER A 226 -37.34 -31.59 -2.37
N GLU A 227 -37.43 -30.62 -3.29
CA GLU A 227 -38.27 -30.73 -4.49
C GLU A 227 -37.82 -31.91 -5.36
N ARG A 228 -36.51 -32.08 -5.54
CA ARG A 228 -35.93 -33.19 -6.29
C ARG A 228 -36.24 -34.57 -5.66
N ALA A 229 -36.29 -34.65 -4.34
CA ALA A 229 -36.67 -35.85 -3.61
C ALA A 229 -38.18 -36.15 -3.65
N GLY A 230 -38.98 -35.32 -4.34
CA GLY A 230 -40.43 -35.45 -4.43
C GLY A 230 -41.18 -34.92 -3.21
N VAL A 231 -40.50 -34.21 -2.30
CA VAL A 231 -41.13 -33.53 -1.16
C VAL A 231 -41.59 -32.15 -1.63
N ILE A 232 -42.78 -32.13 -2.23
CA ILE A 232 -43.46 -30.90 -2.64
C ILE A 232 -43.84 -30.13 -1.36
N ASP A 233 -43.55 -28.83 -1.30
CA ASP A 233 -43.80 -27.94 -0.15
C ASP A 233 -43.08 -28.34 1.15
N ALA A 234 -41.81 -28.76 1.04
CA ALA A 234 -40.96 -28.96 2.22
C ALA A 234 -40.95 -27.72 3.13
N GLN A 235 -41.07 -27.94 4.44
CA GLN A 235 -41.03 -26.87 5.44
C GLN A 235 -39.72 -26.06 5.27
N PRO A 236 -39.77 -24.73 5.13
CA PRO A 236 -38.56 -23.91 5.09
C PRO A 236 -37.79 -24.07 6.39
N LEU A 237 -36.52 -24.44 6.29
CA LEU A 237 -35.59 -24.55 7.41
C LEU A 237 -34.50 -23.48 7.28
N LEU A 238 -34.07 -22.94 8.42
CA LEU A 238 -32.90 -22.07 8.46
C LEU A 238 -31.60 -22.87 8.38
N ALA A 239 -30.51 -22.25 7.93
CA ALA A 239 -29.20 -22.91 7.80
C ALA A 239 -28.73 -23.64 9.08
N ALA A 240 -29.02 -23.06 10.25
CA ALA A 240 -28.71 -23.66 11.55
C ALA A 240 -29.51 -24.95 11.81
N GLU A 241 -30.79 -24.97 11.45
CA GLU A 241 -31.66 -26.15 11.60
C GLU A 241 -31.26 -27.26 10.63
N ILE A 242 -30.95 -26.91 9.38
CA ILE A 242 -30.45 -27.85 8.36
C ILE A 242 -29.17 -28.52 8.87
N THR A 243 -28.23 -27.72 9.37
CA THR A 243 -26.97 -28.21 9.93
C THR A 243 -27.20 -29.10 11.15
N SER A 244 -28.05 -28.68 12.10
CA SER A 244 -28.37 -29.46 13.30
C SER A 244 -28.97 -30.82 12.95
N ARG A 245 -29.97 -30.86 12.07
CA ARG A 245 -30.63 -32.12 11.64
C ARG A 245 -29.71 -33.02 10.84
N ALA A 246 -28.79 -32.45 10.05
CA ALA A 246 -27.75 -33.20 9.35
C ALA A 246 -26.75 -33.85 10.32
N LEU A 247 -26.29 -33.10 11.34
CA LEU A 247 -25.37 -33.61 12.37
C LEU A 247 -26.01 -34.69 13.25
N ALA A 248 -27.30 -34.55 13.55
CA ALA A 248 -28.08 -35.55 14.29
C ALA A 248 -28.50 -36.77 13.43
N ASN A 249 -28.24 -36.73 12.12
CA ASN A 249 -28.66 -37.75 11.16
C ASN A 249 -30.18 -38.00 11.14
N GLU A 250 -30.97 -36.95 11.36
CA GLU A 250 -32.44 -37.00 11.45
C GLU A 250 -33.15 -36.70 10.13
N CYS A 251 -32.43 -36.14 9.16
CA CYS A 251 -32.98 -35.63 7.90
C CYS A 251 -32.02 -35.93 6.74
N ALA A 252 -32.38 -36.89 5.89
CA ALA A 252 -31.55 -37.31 4.76
C ALA A 252 -31.29 -36.17 3.76
N VAL A 253 -32.32 -35.36 3.45
CA VAL A 253 -32.18 -34.20 2.55
C VAL A 253 -31.30 -33.11 3.16
N CYS A 254 -31.33 -32.94 4.48
CA CYS A 254 -30.47 -31.99 5.19
C CYS A 254 -29.00 -32.42 5.12
N LEU A 255 -28.74 -33.72 5.30
CA LEU A 255 -27.41 -34.30 5.14
C LEU A 255 -26.90 -34.14 3.70
N GLU A 256 -27.76 -34.40 2.72
CA GLU A 256 -27.46 -34.21 1.30
C GLU A 256 -27.18 -32.73 0.95
N ALA A 257 -27.95 -31.81 1.52
CA ALA A 257 -27.75 -30.37 1.33
C ALA A 257 -26.41 -29.90 1.89
N VAL A 258 -26.02 -30.38 3.08
CA VAL A 258 -24.71 -30.08 3.66
C VAL A 258 -23.58 -30.67 2.82
N ASP A 259 -23.72 -31.91 2.33
CA ASP A 259 -22.72 -32.51 1.44
C ASP A 259 -22.57 -31.73 0.12
N CYS A 260 -23.69 -31.35 -0.50
CA CYS A 260 -23.71 -30.53 -1.71
C CYS A 260 -23.06 -29.16 -1.49
N PHE A 261 -23.38 -28.49 -0.36
CA PHE A 261 -22.75 -27.24 0.05
C PHE A 261 -21.22 -27.39 0.19
N CYS A 262 -20.75 -28.44 0.87
CA CYS A 262 -19.32 -28.71 1.03
C CYS A 262 -18.63 -29.00 -0.31
N ALA A 263 -19.30 -29.73 -1.21
CA ALA A 263 -18.81 -30.02 -2.56
C ALA A 263 -18.65 -28.75 -3.42
N ILE A 264 -19.64 -27.86 -3.36
CA ILE A 264 -19.63 -26.56 -4.03
C ILE A 264 -18.51 -25.69 -3.45
N LEU A 265 -18.39 -25.60 -2.13
CA LEU A 265 -17.33 -24.84 -1.46
C LEU A 265 -15.93 -25.35 -1.84
N GLY A 266 -15.76 -26.68 -1.93
CA GLY A 266 -14.52 -27.31 -2.40
C GLY A 266 -14.18 -26.89 -3.83
N SER A 267 -15.17 -26.94 -4.73
CA SER A 267 -15.00 -26.52 -6.13
C SER A 267 -14.59 -25.06 -6.26
N ILE A 268 -15.22 -24.16 -5.48
CA ILE A 268 -14.91 -22.73 -5.44
C ILE A 268 -13.50 -22.51 -4.87
N ALA A 269 -13.16 -23.15 -3.76
CA ALA A 269 -11.83 -23.07 -3.16
C ALA A 269 -10.73 -23.52 -4.13
N GLY A 270 -10.97 -24.60 -4.90
CA GLY A 270 -10.05 -25.07 -5.93
C GLY A 270 -9.88 -24.06 -7.07
N ASN A 271 -10.96 -23.40 -7.48
CA ASN A 271 -10.89 -22.32 -8.47
C ASN A 271 -10.05 -21.14 -7.95
N VAL A 272 -10.29 -20.69 -6.71
CA VAL A 272 -9.52 -19.60 -6.08
C VAL A 272 -8.04 -19.97 -5.99
N ALA A 273 -7.71 -21.21 -5.59
CA ALA A 273 -6.34 -21.68 -5.52
C ALA A 273 -5.62 -21.59 -6.87
N MET A 274 -6.28 -22.00 -7.95
CA MET A 274 -5.74 -21.92 -9.30
C MET A 274 -5.62 -20.48 -9.80
N THR A 275 -6.63 -19.64 -9.57
CA THR A 275 -6.65 -18.25 -10.02
C THR A 275 -5.54 -17.43 -9.37
N LEU A 276 -5.27 -17.65 -8.09
CA LEU A 276 -4.26 -16.90 -7.34
C LEU A 276 -2.87 -17.55 -7.36
N GLY A 277 -2.76 -18.83 -7.72
CA GLY A 277 -1.54 -19.62 -7.50
C GLY A 277 -1.23 -19.78 -6.01
N ALA A 278 -2.25 -20.09 -5.21
CA ALA A 278 -2.20 -20.03 -3.74
C ALA A 278 -1.44 -21.20 -3.08
N LEU A 279 -0.15 -21.37 -3.41
CA LEU A 279 0.69 -22.47 -2.89
C LEU A 279 1.00 -22.35 -1.39
N GLY A 280 0.75 -21.18 -0.78
CA GLY A 280 0.80 -20.99 0.67
C GLY A 280 -0.40 -21.64 1.40
N GLY A 281 -1.42 -22.04 0.66
CA GLY A 281 -2.60 -22.74 1.15
C GLY A 281 -3.89 -21.95 0.95
N ILE A 282 -5.01 -22.66 1.10
CA ILE A 282 -6.35 -22.08 1.13
C ILE A 282 -6.92 -22.16 2.53
N TYR A 283 -7.35 -21.03 3.06
CA TYR A 283 -7.96 -20.94 4.38
C TYR A 283 -9.47 -20.77 4.24
N ILE A 284 -10.21 -21.53 5.05
CA ILE A 284 -11.66 -21.52 5.12
C ILE A 284 -12.04 -20.94 6.47
N GLY A 285 -12.64 -19.75 6.45
CA GLY A 285 -13.23 -19.08 7.60
C GLY A 285 -14.75 -19.01 7.50
N GLY A 286 -15.33 -18.05 8.22
CA GLY A 286 -16.78 -17.84 8.28
C GLY A 286 -17.47 -18.67 9.37
N GLY A 287 -18.75 -18.38 9.61
CA GLY A 287 -19.49 -18.92 10.75
C GLY A 287 -20.14 -20.28 10.53
N ILE A 288 -20.26 -20.75 9.28
CA ILE A 288 -20.99 -21.98 8.95
C ILE A 288 -20.10 -23.21 9.06
N VAL A 289 -18.96 -23.20 8.37
CA VAL A 289 -18.07 -24.36 8.24
C VAL A 289 -17.56 -24.86 9.60
N PRO A 290 -17.13 -24.01 10.55
CA PRO A 290 -16.69 -24.47 11.86
C PRO A 290 -17.79 -25.24 12.64
N ARG A 291 -19.07 -24.91 12.41
CA ARG A 291 -20.21 -25.57 13.09
C ARG A 291 -20.52 -26.95 12.53
N LEU A 292 -20.04 -27.28 11.32
CA LEU A 292 -20.17 -28.61 10.74
C LEU A 292 -19.26 -29.63 11.44
N GLY A 293 -18.21 -29.18 12.12
CA GLY A 293 -17.30 -30.04 12.87
C GLY A 293 -16.76 -31.21 12.03
N PRO A 294 -16.75 -32.44 12.56
CA PRO A 294 -16.24 -33.62 11.85
C PRO A 294 -16.96 -33.96 10.54
N LEU A 295 -18.18 -33.43 10.33
CA LEU A 295 -18.92 -33.66 9.08
C LEU A 295 -18.21 -32.97 7.89
N PHE A 296 -17.58 -31.82 8.11
CA PHE A 296 -16.84 -31.12 7.06
C PHE A 296 -15.61 -31.92 6.59
N GLU A 297 -14.86 -32.50 7.52
CA GLU A 297 -13.69 -33.32 7.22
C GLU A 297 -14.05 -34.55 6.37
N ARG A 298 -15.20 -35.18 6.66
CA ARG A 298 -15.69 -36.36 5.92
C ARG A 298 -16.46 -36.02 4.64
N SER A 299 -16.68 -34.74 4.36
CA SER A 299 -17.48 -34.30 3.21
C SER A 299 -16.71 -34.40 1.89
N GLN A 300 -17.41 -34.14 0.79
CA GLN A 300 -16.81 -34.03 -0.54
C GLN A 300 -15.92 -32.79 -0.75
N PHE A 301 -15.75 -31.91 0.23
CA PHE A 301 -14.98 -30.67 0.09
C PHE A 301 -13.59 -30.90 -0.53
N ARG A 302 -12.79 -31.81 0.06
CA ARG A 302 -11.41 -32.03 -0.40
C ARG A 302 -11.37 -32.67 -1.79
N ALA A 303 -12.20 -33.69 -2.03
CA ALA A 303 -12.27 -34.34 -3.33
C ALA A 303 -12.62 -33.34 -4.44
N ARG A 304 -13.54 -32.42 -4.16
CA ARG A 304 -14.02 -31.40 -5.11
C ARG A 304 -13.04 -30.25 -5.30
N PHE A 305 -12.27 -29.93 -4.26
CA PHE A 305 -11.12 -29.03 -4.36
C PHE A 305 -10.11 -29.52 -5.40
N GLU A 306 -9.74 -30.81 -5.33
CA GLU A 306 -8.72 -31.41 -6.21
C GLU A 306 -9.24 -31.75 -7.62
N GLN A 307 -10.57 -31.84 -7.82
CA GLN A 307 -11.17 -32.27 -9.08
C GLN A 307 -11.06 -31.20 -10.19
N LYS A 308 -9.85 -31.01 -10.72
CA LYS A 308 -9.51 -30.07 -11.81
C LYS A 308 -8.81 -30.74 -12.99
N GLY A 309 -9.18 -31.99 -13.27
CA GLY A 309 -8.66 -32.78 -14.39
C GLY A 309 -7.14 -32.93 -14.33
N ARG A 310 -6.45 -32.51 -15.39
CA ARG A 310 -4.97 -32.57 -15.49
C ARG A 310 -4.21 -31.80 -14.40
N LEU A 311 -4.89 -30.90 -13.68
CA LEU A 311 -4.31 -30.11 -12.60
C LEU A 311 -4.65 -30.65 -11.20
N ASN A 312 -5.15 -31.88 -11.11
CA ASN A 312 -5.43 -32.53 -9.82
C ASN A 312 -4.16 -32.63 -8.96
N GLU A 313 -3.06 -33.16 -9.51
CA GLU A 313 -1.78 -33.27 -8.77
C GLU A 313 -1.21 -31.91 -8.34
N TYR A 314 -1.48 -30.85 -9.10
CA TYR A 314 -1.09 -29.49 -8.71
C TYR A 314 -1.87 -29.03 -7.47
N LEU A 315 -3.20 -29.24 -7.43
CA LEU A 315 -4.01 -28.86 -6.27
C LEU A 315 -3.82 -29.78 -5.08
N ALA A 316 -3.54 -31.07 -5.27
CA ALA A 316 -3.28 -32.01 -4.19
C ALA A 316 -2.11 -31.57 -3.28
N GLN A 317 -1.16 -30.81 -3.83
CA GLN A 317 -0.02 -30.24 -3.10
C GLN A 317 -0.39 -29.03 -2.24
N ILE A 318 -1.48 -28.33 -2.57
CA ILE A 318 -1.92 -27.13 -1.87
C ILE A 318 -2.71 -27.55 -0.62
N PRO A 319 -2.27 -27.18 0.59
CA PRO A 319 -3.03 -27.50 1.79
C PRO A 319 -4.27 -26.63 1.89
N THR A 320 -5.32 -27.18 2.50
CA THR A 320 -6.49 -26.40 2.89
C THR A 320 -6.63 -26.42 4.40
N PHE A 321 -7.01 -25.29 5.00
CA PHE A 321 -7.06 -25.11 6.45
C PHE A 321 -8.40 -24.52 6.87
N LEU A 322 -9.10 -25.18 7.79
CA LEU A 322 -10.24 -24.60 8.50
C LEU A 322 -9.70 -23.73 9.64
N ILE A 323 -10.11 -22.46 9.70
CA ILE A 323 -9.73 -21.56 10.80
C ILE A 323 -10.54 -21.95 12.05
N THR A 324 -9.84 -22.32 13.12
CA THR A 324 -10.44 -22.71 14.41
C THR A 324 -10.15 -21.72 15.53
N ALA A 325 -9.38 -20.67 15.25
CA ALA A 325 -9.17 -19.57 16.17
C ALA A 325 -10.50 -18.97 16.64
N GLU A 326 -10.64 -18.68 17.93
CA GLU A 326 -11.84 -18.04 18.48
C GLU A 326 -12.01 -16.60 18.00
N LEU A 327 -10.89 -15.88 17.88
CA LEU A 327 -10.84 -14.44 17.63
C LEU A 327 -9.84 -14.08 16.51
N PRO A 328 -9.94 -14.66 15.31
CA PRO A 328 -8.95 -14.50 14.25
C PRO A 328 -8.89 -13.06 13.74
N THR A 329 -10.04 -12.39 13.64
CA THR A 329 -10.11 -11.01 13.14
C THR A 329 -9.23 -10.07 13.98
N PHE A 330 -9.21 -10.24 15.31
CA PHE A 330 -8.39 -9.42 16.19
C PHE A 330 -6.89 -9.59 15.97
N LEU A 331 -6.43 -10.80 15.63
CA LEU A 331 -5.03 -11.03 15.26
C LEU A 331 -4.65 -10.23 14.02
N GLY A 332 -5.54 -10.18 13.02
CA GLY A 332 -5.34 -9.40 11.81
C GLY A 332 -5.43 -7.90 12.01
N ILE A 333 -6.41 -7.41 12.80
CA ILE A 333 -6.52 -6.00 13.17
C ILE A 333 -5.24 -5.54 13.89
N ALA A 334 -4.75 -6.34 14.86
CA ALA A 334 -3.52 -6.06 15.58
C ALA A 334 -2.31 -5.99 14.62
N ALA A 335 -2.21 -6.92 13.67
CA ALA A 335 -1.15 -6.93 12.67
C ALA A 335 -1.19 -5.68 11.76
N ILE A 336 -2.37 -5.28 11.28
CA ILE A 336 -2.57 -4.08 10.47
C ILE A 336 -2.15 -2.82 11.24
N LEU A 337 -2.63 -2.69 12.49
CA LEU A 337 -2.31 -1.55 13.33
C LEU A 337 -0.82 -1.49 13.65
N ALA A 338 -0.22 -2.62 14.04
CA ALA A 338 1.21 -2.72 14.29
C ALA A 338 2.03 -2.34 13.05
N GLN A 339 1.59 -2.73 11.85
CA GLN A 339 2.26 -2.37 10.60
C GLN A 339 2.12 -0.89 10.27
N LYS A 340 0.94 -0.28 10.49
CA LYS A 340 0.74 1.16 10.32
C LYS A 340 1.59 1.95 11.30
N LEU A 341 1.61 1.56 12.57
CA LEU A 341 2.44 2.20 13.59
C LEU A 341 3.93 2.01 13.30
N LYS A 342 4.35 0.82 12.82
CA LYS A 342 5.71 0.62 12.30
C LYS A 342 6.03 1.51 11.11
N ARG A 343 5.09 1.80 10.21
CA ARG A 343 5.32 2.73 9.07
C ARG A 343 5.33 4.20 9.48
N ALA A 344 4.43 4.60 10.38
CA ALA A 344 4.47 5.90 11.03
C ALA A 344 5.81 6.08 11.76
N ASN A 345 6.30 5.03 12.41
CA ASN A 345 7.58 5.01 13.13
C ASN A 345 8.79 4.72 12.23
N ALA A 346 8.63 4.16 11.03
CA ALA A 346 9.68 4.04 10.00
C ALA A 346 9.88 5.39 9.28
N GLY A 347 8.83 6.21 9.28
CA GLY A 347 8.85 7.64 8.99
C GLY A 347 8.95 8.54 10.23
N ALA A 348 9.25 8.05 11.43
CA ALA A 348 9.48 8.90 12.60
C ALA A 348 10.57 8.38 13.57
N PRO A 349 11.48 7.45 13.20
CA PRO A 349 12.24 6.75 14.22
C PRO A 349 13.20 7.68 14.93
N VAL A 350 13.71 8.71 14.24
CA VAL A 350 14.67 9.63 14.82
C VAL A 350 14.03 10.61 15.78
N LEU A 351 12.90 11.23 15.43
CA LEU A 351 12.29 12.24 16.30
C LEU A 351 11.75 11.62 17.59
N ASP A 352 11.20 10.42 17.51
CA ASP A 352 10.75 9.69 18.70
C ASP A 352 11.91 9.11 19.51
N SER A 353 12.97 8.63 18.86
CA SER A 353 14.21 8.28 19.57
C SER A 353 14.81 9.48 20.29
N VAL A 354 14.72 10.68 19.71
CA VAL A 354 15.13 11.93 20.35
C VAL A 354 14.25 12.24 21.56
N ARG A 355 12.91 12.10 21.46
CA ARG A 355 11.98 12.29 22.59
C ARG A 355 12.25 11.29 23.73
N GLN A 356 12.47 10.02 23.41
CA GLN A 356 12.70 8.95 24.39
C GLN A 356 14.08 9.06 25.06
N ALA A 357 15.12 9.38 24.29
CA ALA A 357 16.48 9.50 24.82
C ALA A 357 16.73 10.81 25.60
N ARG A 358 15.85 11.81 25.46
CA ARG A 358 15.95 13.13 26.11
C ARG A 358 16.16 13.04 27.63
N ALA A 359 15.52 12.08 28.30
CA ALA A 359 15.64 11.90 29.75
C ALA A 359 17.03 11.39 30.21
N ARG A 360 17.84 10.85 29.28
CA ARG A 360 19.15 10.23 29.55
C ARG A 360 20.32 11.07 29.02
N MET A 361 20.03 12.22 28.41
CA MET A 361 21.02 13.10 27.78
C MET A 361 21.64 14.10 28.74
N SER A 362 22.88 14.52 28.46
CA SER A 362 23.51 15.64 29.17
C SER A 362 22.82 16.98 28.84
N PRO A 363 22.97 18.03 29.68
CA PRO A 363 22.33 19.34 29.44
C PRO A 363 22.64 19.95 28.08
N SER A 364 23.85 19.72 27.56
CA SER A 364 24.27 20.21 26.24
C SER A 364 23.71 19.40 25.08
N GLU A 365 23.43 18.10 25.27
CA GLU A 365 22.75 17.25 24.27
C GLU A 365 21.25 17.53 24.24
N CYS A 366 20.63 17.81 25.40
CA CYS A 366 19.23 18.23 25.48
C CYS A 366 18.96 19.50 24.65
N LYS A 367 19.88 20.46 24.61
CA LYS A 367 19.77 21.64 23.74
C LYS A 367 19.69 21.28 22.25
N VAL A 368 20.47 20.27 21.82
CA VAL A 368 20.44 19.77 20.44
C VAL A 368 19.12 19.03 20.18
N ALA A 369 18.68 18.18 21.10
CA ALA A 369 17.40 17.47 21.02
C ALA A 369 16.21 18.43 20.91
N ASP A 370 16.16 19.46 21.76
CA ASP A 370 15.09 20.46 21.79
C ASP A 370 15.05 21.27 20.49
N TRP A 371 16.21 21.62 19.94
CA TRP A 371 16.30 22.33 18.67
C TRP A 371 15.86 21.45 17.49
N VAL A 372 16.28 20.19 17.45
CA VAL A 372 15.83 19.21 16.43
C VAL A 372 14.31 19.04 16.44
N LEU A 373 13.71 18.95 17.63
CA LEU A 373 12.25 18.81 17.77
C LEU A 373 11.50 20.08 17.35
N LYS A 374 12.13 21.25 17.49
CA LYS A 374 11.56 22.55 17.10
C LYS A 374 11.73 22.85 15.61
N GLU A 375 12.89 22.54 15.03
CA GLU A 375 13.27 22.87 13.64
C GLU A 375 13.87 21.66 12.90
N PRO A 376 13.09 20.60 12.64
CA PRO A 376 13.61 19.36 12.04
C PRO A 376 14.13 19.57 10.61
N ASN A 377 13.51 20.46 9.83
CA ASN A 377 13.93 20.77 8.46
C ASN A 377 15.27 21.53 8.40
N ALA A 378 15.56 22.38 9.39
CA ALA A 378 16.84 23.10 9.46
C ALA A 378 18.00 22.14 9.77
N MET A 379 17.76 21.13 10.61
CA MET A 379 18.75 20.10 10.91
C MET A 379 19.15 19.29 9.67
N LEU A 380 18.25 19.08 8.71
CA LEU A 380 18.56 18.38 7.46
C LEU A 380 19.54 19.15 6.58
N THR A 381 19.38 20.46 6.48
CA THR A 381 20.06 21.28 5.47
C THR A 381 21.36 21.92 5.95
N LEU A 382 21.51 22.17 7.26
CA LEU A 382 22.65 22.93 7.78
C LEU A 382 23.92 22.07 8.03
N PRO A 383 25.14 22.59 7.79
CA PRO A 383 26.39 21.93 8.18
C PRO A 383 26.55 21.82 9.72
N ILE A 384 27.35 20.85 10.19
CA ILE A 384 27.54 20.62 11.64
C ILE A 384 28.06 21.84 12.40
N ALA A 385 28.94 22.63 11.78
CA ALA A 385 29.50 23.85 12.36
C ALA A 385 28.40 24.90 12.64
N GLU A 386 27.45 25.02 11.71
CA GLU A 386 26.35 25.97 11.81
C GLU A 386 25.27 25.50 12.80
N ILE A 387 24.99 24.19 12.83
CA ILE A 387 24.11 23.58 13.85
C ILE A 387 24.68 23.84 15.25
N ALA A 388 25.97 23.59 15.45
CA ALA A 388 26.65 23.79 16.73
C ALA A 388 26.57 25.27 17.17
N GLN A 389 26.80 26.20 16.25
CA GLN A 389 26.72 27.63 16.52
C GLN A 389 25.28 28.08 16.87
N ARG A 390 24.26 27.66 16.11
CA ARG A 390 22.86 28.05 16.35
C ARG A 390 22.31 27.49 17.66
N VAL A 391 22.71 26.28 18.03
CA VAL A 391 22.30 25.64 19.29
C VAL A 391 23.13 26.13 20.49
N GLY A 392 24.28 26.77 20.25
CA GLY A 392 25.18 27.25 21.30
C GLY A 392 25.97 26.12 21.98
N VAL A 393 26.41 25.13 21.20
CA VAL A 393 27.19 23.97 21.66
C VAL A 393 28.42 23.74 20.77
N SER A 394 29.33 22.86 21.18
CA SER A 394 30.49 22.47 20.35
C SER A 394 30.12 21.39 19.33
N GLN A 395 30.82 21.33 18.19
CA GLN A 395 30.58 20.28 17.17
C GLN A 395 30.67 18.84 17.73
N PRO A 396 31.62 18.50 18.64
CA PRO A 396 31.64 17.19 19.29
C PRO A 396 30.40 16.88 20.13
N THR A 397 29.67 17.90 20.60
CA THR A 397 28.41 17.72 21.33
C THR A 397 27.28 17.29 20.39
N VAL A 398 27.22 17.85 19.19
CA VAL A 398 26.26 17.41 18.15
C VAL A 398 26.54 15.95 17.75
N MET A 399 27.81 15.55 17.65
CA MET A 399 28.21 14.17 17.39
C MET A 399 27.94 13.22 18.57
N ARG A 400 28.03 13.69 19.81
CA ARG A 400 27.65 12.92 21.00
C ARG A 400 26.15 12.71 21.07
N PHE A 401 25.35 13.75 20.83
CA PHE A 401 23.90 13.66 20.69
C PHE A 401 23.50 12.56 19.69
N CYS A 402 24.13 12.54 18.50
CA CYS A 402 23.88 11.51 17.48
C CYS A 402 24.18 10.09 18.00
N ARG A 403 25.24 9.90 18.78
CA ARG A 403 25.55 8.60 19.38
C ARG A 403 24.59 8.22 20.50
N SER A 404 24.16 9.19 21.31
CA SER A 404 23.24 8.99 22.44
C SER A 404 21.84 8.54 22.02
N ILE A 405 21.45 8.76 20.77
CA ILE A 405 20.22 8.25 20.15
C ILE A 405 20.43 6.99 19.29
N GLY A 406 21.63 6.40 19.32
CA GLY A 406 21.93 5.15 18.62
C GLY A 406 22.22 5.28 17.12
N VAL A 407 22.61 6.47 16.63
CA VAL A 407 23.02 6.66 15.23
C VAL A 407 24.52 6.92 15.11
N GLN A 408 25.13 6.51 13.99
CA GLN A 408 26.60 6.50 13.88
C GLN A 408 27.21 7.90 13.66
N GLY A 409 26.40 8.90 13.33
CA GLY A 409 26.84 10.28 13.17
C GLY A 409 25.75 11.18 12.58
N LEU A 410 26.10 12.44 12.30
CA LEU A 410 25.15 13.44 11.80
C LEU A 410 24.57 13.11 10.41
N ALA A 411 25.34 12.47 9.53
CA ALA A 411 24.85 12.07 8.20
C ALA A 411 23.77 10.99 8.30
N ASP A 412 24.01 9.95 9.10
CA ASP A 412 23.05 8.88 9.41
C ASP A 412 21.80 9.43 10.11
N PHE A 413 22.00 10.38 11.05
CA PHE A 413 20.90 11.11 11.67
C PHE A 413 20.01 11.84 10.67
N LYS A 414 20.61 12.63 9.76
CA LYS A 414 19.87 13.41 8.75
C LYS A 414 19.12 12.51 7.79
N LEU A 415 19.71 11.39 7.38
CA LEU A 415 19.09 10.45 6.46
C LEU A 415 17.83 9.83 7.08
N LYS A 416 17.92 9.38 8.34
CA LYS A 416 16.79 8.83 9.09
C LYS A 416 15.75 9.88 9.50
N LEU A 417 16.13 11.15 9.63
CA LEU A 417 15.21 12.27 9.82
C LEU A 417 14.48 12.64 8.52
N ALA A 418 15.18 12.59 7.38
CA ALA A 418 14.64 12.91 6.06
C ALA A 418 13.67 11.83 5.56
N SER A 419 13.93 10.56 5.86
CA SER A 419 12.98 9.47 5.62
C SER A 419 11.69 9.64 6.43
N GLY A 420 11.74 10.43 7.50
CA GLY A 420 10.61 10.64 8.37
C GLY A 420 9.65 11.75 8.01
N LEU A 421 10.17 12.84 7.45
CA LEU A 421 9.37 14.02 7.15
C LEU A 421 8.56 13.89 5.85
N THR A 422 8.76 12.83 5.07
CA THR A 422 8.18 12.65 3.73
C THR A 422 6.92 11.77 3.67
N GLY A 423 6.32 11.44 4.82
CA GLY A 423 4.91 11.04 4.95
C GLY A 423 4.35 10.10 3.88
N GLY A 424 4.58 8.79 4.02
CA GLY A 424 3.63 7.75 3.57
C GLY A 424 3.31 7.60 2.08
N ALA A 425 3.96 8.35 1.17
CA ALA A 425 3.89 8.05 -0.25
C ALA A 425 4.61 6.72 -0.54
N ILE A 426 4.03 5.90 -1.41
CA ILE A 426 4.48 4.54 -1.77
C ILE A 426 5.98 4.55 -2.12
N THR A 427 6.82 4.22 -1.15
CA THR A 427 8.25 4.04 -1.36
C THR A 427 8.49 2.59 -1.72
N VAL A 428 8.56 2.31 -3.02
CA VAL A 428 9.37 1.18 -3.48
C VAL A 428 10.81 1.56 -3.13
N ALA A 429 11.41 0.80 -2.21
CA ALA A 429 12.66 1.13 -1.55
C ALA A 429 13.78 1.47 -2.53
N HIS A 430 14.58 2.50 -2.21
CA HIS A 430 15.92 2.62 -2.75
C HIS A 430 16.76 1.51 -2.13
N CYS A 431 17.01 0.44 -2.87
CA CYS A 431 17.83 -0.66 -2.43
C CYS A 431 19.30 -0.30 -2.67
N HIS A 432 20.12 -0.33 -1.61
CA HIS A 432 21.57 -0.21 -1.77
C HIS A 432 22.12 -1.44 -2.50
N VAL A 433 22.91 -1.18 -3.53
CA VAL A 433 23.71 -2.20 -4.21
C VAL A 433 24.91 -2.51 -3.32
N GLU A 434 25.04 -3.75 -2.90
CA GLU A 434 26.15 -4.24 -2.08
C GLU A 434 27.19 -4.94 -2.96
N MET A 435 28.45 -4.91 -2.56
CA MET A 435 29.54 -5.61 -3.27
C MET A 435 29.39 -7.15 -3.22
N SER A 436 28.48 -7.65 -2.38
CA SER A 436 28.12 -9.06 -2.23
C SER A 436 26.87 -9.47 -3.02
N ASP A 437 26.22 -8.56 -3.74
CA ASP A 437 25.02 -8.88 -4.54
C ASP A 437 25.35 -9.82 -5.69
N SER A 438 24.48 -10.78 -5.97
CA SER A 438 24.54 -11.56 -7.22
C SER A 438 24.22 -10.69 -8.44
N ASP A 439 24.66 -11.09 -9.63
CA ASP A 439 24.39 -10.35 -10.88
C ASP A 439 22.89 -10.12 -11.11
N ALA A 440 22.04 -11.09 -10.74
CA ALA A 440 20.59 -10.98 -10.84
C ALA A 440 20.02 -9.96 -9.84
N GLU A 441 20.55 -9.92 -8.62
CA GLU A 441 20.15 -8.94 -7.59
C GLU A 441 20.63 -7.54 -7.96
N LEU A 442 21.84 -7.40 -8.49
CA LEU A 442 22.37 -6.16 -9.01
C LEU A 442 21.46 -5.57 -10.09
N ALA A 443 21.10 -6.37 -11.11
CA ALA A 443 20.20 -5.94 -12.18
C ALA A 443 18.82 -5.52 -11.65
N ARG A 444 18.24 -6.34 -10.75
CA ARG A 444 16.95 -6.06 -10.13
C ARG A 444 16.98 -4.77 -9.30
N LYS A 445 18.02 -4.55 -8.50
CA LYS A 445 18.18 -3.37 -7.63
C LYS A 445 18.35 -2.09 -8.46
N VAL A 446 19.20 -2.11 -9.49
CA VAL A 446 19.44 -0.93 -10.36
C VAL A 446 18.16 -0.52 -11.11
N LEU A 447 17.46 -1.49 -11.69
CA LEU A 447 16.19 -1.25 -12.39
C LEU A 447 15.08 -0.81 -11.42
N GLY A 448 14.99 -1.47 -10.26
CA GLY A 448 14.05 -1.13 -9.20
C GLY A 448 14.21 0.32 -8.73
N ASN A 449 15.44 0.72 -8.38
CA ASN A 449 15.72 2.10 -7.92
C ASN A 449 15.35 3.15 -8.97
N SER A 450 15.64 2.85 -10.25
CA SER A 450 15.29 3.75 -11.36
C SER A 450 13.78 3.88 -11.53
N ALA A 451 13.05 2.76 -11.47
CA ALA A 451 11.58 2.75 -11.55
C ALA A 451 10.93 3.47 -10.37
N SER A 452 11.41 3.23 -9.15
CA SER A 452 10.95 3.91 -7.93
C SER A 452 11.14 5.41 -8.01
N ALA A 453 12.31 5.85 -8.49
CA ALA A 453 12.61 7.26 -8.65
C ALA A 453 11.69 7.93 -9.67
N ALA A 454 11.37 7.25 -10.78
CA ALA A 454 10.46 7.75 -11.79
C ALA A 454 9.01 7.87 -11.26
N LEU A 455 8.55 6.87 -10.49
CA LEU A 455 7.24 6.91 -9.84
C LEU A 455 7.14 8.03 -8.81
N ALA A 456 8.17 8.22 -7.98
CA ALA A 456 8.21 9.32 -7.03
C ALA A 456 8.20 10.69 -7.73
N MET A 457 8.94 10.84 -8.84
CA MET A 457 8.92 12.06 -9.63
C MET A 457 7.54 12.32 -10.24
N ARG A 458 6.83 11.30 -10.73
CA ARG A 458 5.45 11.42 -11.25
C ARG A 458 4.53 12.03 -10.20
N ASP A 459 4.62 11.56 -8.96
CA ASP A 459 3.72 11.97 -7.88
C ASP A 459 4.05 13.38 -7.35
N MET A 460 5.30 13.83 -7.52
CA MET A 460 5.77 15.16 -7.09
C MET A 460 5.81 16.21 -8.21
N LEU A 461 5.47 15.85 -9.44
CA LEU A 461 5.60 16.75 -10.59
C LEU A 461 4.56 17.88 -10.52
N ASP A 462 5.04 19.12 -10.48
CA ASP A 462 4.17 20.30 -10.54
C ASP A 462 3.65 20.52 -11.97
N VAL A 463 2.36 20.17 -12.17
CA VAL A 463 1.67 20.29 -13.44
C VAL A 463 1.58 21.74 -13.93
N LYS A 464 1.50 22.71 -13.01
CA LYS A 464 1.44 24.14 -13.34
C LYS A 464 2.79 24.61 -13.85
N ALA A 465 3.86 24.33 -13.13
CA ALA A 465 5.23 24.67 -13.57
C ALA A 465 5.58 23.98 -14.90
N LEU A 466 5.16 22.72 -15.08
CA LEU A 466 5.33 22.01 -16.35
C LEU A 466 4.60 22.71 -17.51
N THR A 467 3.36 23.15 -17.27
CA THR A 467 2.58 23.88 -18.28
C THR A 467 3.27 25.19 -18.66
N GLU A 468 3.69 25.97 -17.66
CA GLU A 468 4.41 27.23 -17.87
C GLU A 468 5.75 27.02 -18.60
N ALA A 469 6.47 25.93 -18.31
CA ALA A 469 7.70 25.58 -19.01
C ALA A 469 7.46 25.27 -20.49
N ILE A 470 6.41 24.52 -20.82
CA ILE A 470 6.04 24.22 -22.21
C ILE A 470 5.64 25.49 -22.95
N ASP A 471 4.85 26.38 -22.33
CA ASP A 471 4.48 27.67 -22.92
C ASP A 471 5.72 28.55 -23.16
N MET A 472 6.61 28.64 -22.16
CA MET A 472 7.85 29.41 -22.27
C MET A 472 8.74 28.91 -23.41
N LEU A 473 8.92 27.61 -23.56
CA LEU A 473 9.72 27.02 -24.65
C LEU A 473 9.07 27.17 -26.02
N ARG A 474 7.73 27.09 -26.10
CA ARG A 474 6.99 27.26 -27.36
C ARG A 474 7.12 28.69 -27.89
N ASP A 475 6.98 29.67 -27.01
CA ASP A 475 6.95 31.09 -27.39
C ASP A 475 8.37 31.69 -27.50
N ALA A 476 9.40 30.89 -27.22
CA ALA A 476 10.79 31.29 -27.31
C ALA A 476 11.21 31.50 -28.76
N ARG A 477 11.85 32.63 -29.04
CA ARG A 477 12.49 32.87 -30.35
C ARG A 477 13.74 32.00 -30.53
N ARG A 478 14.48 31.79 -29.44
CA ARG A 478 15.67 30.94 -29.37
C ARG A 478 15.78 30.34 -27.97
N VAL A 479 16.20 29.08 -27.89
CA VAL A 479 16.48 28.37 -26.63
C VAL A 479 17.99 28.09 -26.50
N GLU A 480 18.62 28.64 -25.48
CA GLU A 480 20.01 28.35 -25.13
C GLU A 480 20.03 27.30 -24.02
N LEU A 481 20.73 26.19 -24.23
CA LEU A 481 20.87 25.15 -23.21
C LEU A 481 22.17 25.33 -22.44
N LEU A 482 22.06 25.36 -21.12
CA LEU A 482 23.18 25.56 -20.21
C LEU A 482 23.31 24.35 -19.28
N ALA A 483 24.40 23.60 -19.41
CA ALA A 483 24.67 22.43 -18.59
C ALA A 483 26.17 22.17 -18.46
N VAL A 484 26.59 21.69 -17.28
CA VAL A 484 27.98 21.36 -16.95
C VAL A 484 28.07 19.93 -16.42
N GLY A 485 29.20 19.26 -16.63
CA GLY A 485 29.46 17.91 -16.13
C GLY A 485 28.56 16.84 -16.77
N SER A 486 28.00 15.95 -15.96
CA SER A 486 27.17 14.83 -16.45
C SER A 486 25.84 15.26 -17.09
N ALA A 487 25.35 16.47 -16.79
CA ALA A 487 24.14 17.04 -17.39
C ALA A 487 24.32 17.44 -18.86
N ARG A 488 25.56 17.46 -19.36
CA ARG A 488 25.89 17.79 -20.76
C ARG A 488 25.21 16.88 -21.78
N VAL A 489 25.11 15.58 -21.47
CA VAL A 489 24.45 14.58 -22.33
C VAL A 489 22.95 14.85 -22.43
N VAL A 490 22.36 15.32 -21.33
CA VAL A 490 20.93 15.63 -21.24
C VAL A 490 20.60 16.91 -22.04
N ALA A 491 21.47 17.91 -21.96
CA ALA A 491 21.33 19.12 -22.78
C ALA A 491 21.48 18.83 -24.28
N ASP A 492 22.45 18.02 -24.67
CA ASP A 492 22.65 17.64 -26.06
C ASP A 492 21.42 16.93 -26.65
N ASP A 493 20.85 15.96 -25.91
CA ASP A 493 19.60 15.28 -26.29
C ASP A 493 18.42 16.26 -26.45
N MET A 494 18.26 17.21 -25.53
CA MET A 494 17.20 18.21 -25.65
C MET A 494 17.38 19.14 -26.85
N GLN A 495 18.62 19.54 -27.17
CA GLN A 495 18.88 20.36 -28.35
C GLN A 495 18.38 19.64 -29.62
N HIS A 496 18.71 18.35 -29.76
CA HIS A 496 18.25 17.56 -30.90
C HIS A 496 16.71 17.49 -30.95
N LYS A 497 16.04 17.31 -29.81
CA LYS A 497 14.56 17.27 -29.73
C LYS A 497 13.93 18.61 -30.11
N LEU A 498 14.47 19.73 -29.63
CA LEU A 498 13.97 21.07 -29.95
C LEU A 498 14.15 21.42 -31.43
N LEU A 499 15.31 21.11 -32.02
CA LEU A 499 15.55 21.32 -33.45
C LEU A 499 14.58 20.50 -34.32
N ASN A 500 14.29 19.24 -33.95
CA ASN A 500 13.28 18.42 -34.62
C ASN A 500 11.86 18.97 -34.53
N LEU A 501 11.57 19.79 -33.50
CA LEU A 501 10.30 20.49 -33.34
C LEU A 501 10.29 21.88 -34.01
N GLY A 502 11.38 22.26 -34.69
CA GLY A 502 11.51 23.56 -35.36
C GLY A 502 11.84 24.72 -34.42
N ILE A 503 12.23 24.44 -33.17
CA ILE A 503 12.64 25.45 -32.20
C ILE A 503 14.15 25.68 -32.34
N VAL A 504 14.53 26.91 -32.68
CA VAL A 504 15.93 27.30 -32.80
C VAL A 504 16.60 27.14 -31.44
N SER A 505 17.55 26.22 -31.34
CA SER A 505 18.24 25.94 -30.09
C SER A 505 19.75 25.76 -30.25
N THR A 506 20.48 26.14 -29.21
CA THR A 506 21.95 26.10 -29.21
C THR A 506 22.44 25.55 -27.89
N TYR A 507 23.40 24.64 -27.98
CA TYR A 507 24.12 24.09 -26.84
C TYR A 507 25.60 24.02 -27.21
N PHE A 508 26.45 24.57 -26.35
CA PHE A 508 27.90 24.39 -26.45
C PHE A 508 28.37 23.48 -25.32
N ALA A 509 29.22 22.53 -25.67
CA ALA A 509 29.81 21.64 -24.69
C ALA A 509 30.91 22.38 -23.89
N ASP A 510 31.65 23.28 -24.53
CA ASP A 510 32.64 24.14 -23.88
C ASP A 510 31.98 25.28 -23.08
N GLN A 511 32.50 25.54 -21.88
CA GLN A 511 31.91 26.50 -20.95
C GLN A 511 32.14 27.95 -21.36
N GLN A 512 33.30 28.28 -21.91
CA GLN A 512 33.57 29.64 -22.39
C GLN A 512 32.65 29.95 -23.59
N ALA A 513 32.45 28.98 -24.47
CA ALA A 513 31.49 29.08 -25.57
C ALA A 513 30.04 29.24 -25.07
N GLN A 514 29.63 28.52 -24.01
CA GLN A 514 28.31 28.75 -23.38
C GLN A 514 28.17 30.18 -22.86
N GLU A 515 29.18 30.74 -22.19
CA GLU A 515 29.12 32.12 -21.68
C GLU A 515 29.07 33.15 -22.81
N MET A 516 29.87 32.99 -23.86
CA MET A 516 29.83 33.85 -25.06
C MET A 516 28.48 33.79 -25.77
N SER A 517 27.89 32.61 -25.89
CA SER A 517 26.58 32.41 -26.52
C SER A 517 25.45 33.00 -25.66
N ALA A 518 25.50 32.81 -24.34
CA ALA A 518 24.55 33.40 -23.40
C ALA A 518 24.56 34.94 -23.43
N ALA A 519 25.73 35.56 -23.65
CA ALA A 519 25.87 37.01 -23.80
C ALA A 519 25.21 37.57 -25.06
N MET A 520 24.81 36.72 -26.01
CA MET A 520 24.15 37.11 -27.27
C MET A 520 22.62 36.95 -27.22
N LEU A 521 22.06 36.53 -26.08
CA LEU A 521 20.62 36.41 -25.89
C LEU A 521 19.93 37.77 -25.87
N LYS A 522 18.62 37.79 -26.13
CA LYS A 522 17.79 38.99 -26.13
C LYS A 522 16.45 38.74 -25.41
N PRO A 523 15.67 39.79 -25.12
CA PRO A 523 14.30 39.62 -24.66
C PRO A 523 13.48 38.74 -25.62
N GLY A 524 12.80 37.73 -25.07
CA GLY A 524 12.07 36.71 -25.83
C GLY A 524 12.85 35.43 -26.12
N ASP A 525 14.15 35.38 -25.77
CA ASP A 525 14.93 34.13 -25.75
C ASP A 525 14.84 33.45 -24.37
N VAL A 526 15.10 32.14 -24.33
CA VAL A 526 15.01 31.33 -23.11
C VAL A 526 16.33 30.62 -22.86
N ALA A 527 16.82 30.69 -21.63
CA ALA A 527 17.92 29.87 -21.13
C ALA A 527 17.35 28.65 -20.37
N LEU A 528 17.50 27.46 -20.95
CA LEU A 528 17.16 26.18 -20.32
C LEU A 528 18.39 25.64 -19.58
N VAL A 529 18.33 25.68 -18.25
CA VAL A 529 19.46 25.36 -17.37
C VAL A 529 19.24 24.02 -16.69
N ILE A 530 20.14 23.06 -16.91
CA ILE A 530 20.03 21.70 -16.38
C ILE A 530 21.18 21.47 -15.40
N SER A 531 20.84 21.28 -14.12
CA SER A 531 21.85 21.05 -13.07
C SER A 531 21.31 20.20 -11.94
N ARG A 532 22.07 19.18 -11.53
CA ARG A 532 21.70 18.38 -10.36
C ARG A 532 21.72 19.21 -9.06
N SER A 533 22.85 19.82 -8.73
CA SER A 533 23.01 20.54 -7.45
C SER A 533 22.47 21.97 -7.50
N GLY A 534 22.40 22.57 -8.69
CA GLY A 534 22.02 23.97 -8.86
C GLY A 534 22.97 24.97 -8.17
N ALA A 535 24.17 24.52 -7.79
CA ALA A 535 25.12 25.28 -6.97
C ALA A 535 26.49 25.48 -7.63
N LEU A 536 26.64 25.09 -8.90
CA LEU A 536 27.90 25.23 -9.63
C LEU A 536 28.17 26.72 -9.93
N PRO A 537 29.24 27.34 -9.37
CA PRO A 537 29.48 28.78 -9.50
C PRO A 537 29.57 29.27 -10.94
N GLU A 538 30.24 28.47 -11.77
CA GLU A 538 30.44 28.70 -13.19
C GLU A 538 29.12 28.76 -13.96
N LEU A 539 28.23 27.79 -13.75
CA LEU A 539 26.91 27.76 -14.37
C LEU A 539 26.07 28.97 -13.91
N LEU A 540 26.08 29.29 -12.62
CA LEU A 540 25.35 30.44 -12.07
C LEU A 540 25.83 31.77 -12.65
N ARG A 541 27.13 31.90 -12.93
CA ARG A 541 27.67 33.07 -13.61
C ARG A 541 27.09 33.21 -15.02
N THR A 542 27.06 32.13 -15.80
CA THR A 542 26.45 32.13 -17.14
C THR A 542 24.96 32.45 -17.11
N VAL A 543 24.22 31.93 -16.12
CA VAL A 543 22.80 32.28 -15.94
C VAL A 543 22.61 33.78 -15.71
N LYS A 544 23.46 34.41 -14.88
CA LYS A 544 23.40 35.87 -14.65
C LYS A 544 23.68 36.67 -15.92
N VAL A 545 24.60 36.21 -16.77
CA VAL A 545 24.85 36.83 -18.07
C VAL A 545 23.60 36.76 -18.95
N ALA A 546 22.98 35.59 -19.06
CA ALA A 546 21.73 35.41 -19.82
C ALA A 546 20.60 36.32 -19.32
N GLN A 547 20.42 36.41 -18.00
CA GLN A 547 19.43 37.30 -17.36
C GLN A 547 19.74 38.77 -17.61
N GLY A 548 21.01 39.18 -17.56
CA GLY A 548 21.44 40.55 -17.85
C GLY A 548 21.10 40.99 -19.28
N CYS A 549 21.02 40.04 -20.21
CA CYS A 549 20.60 40.25 -21.59
C CYS A 549 19.06 40.20 -21.79
N GLY A 550 18.29 39.96 -20.72
CA GLY A 550 16.82 39.92 -20.75
C GLY A 550 16.21 38.58 -21.14
N ALA A 551 16.98 37.49 -21.17
CA ALA A 551 16.45 36.15 -21.41
C ALA A 551 15.71 35.60 -20.18
N ARG A 552 14.66 34.83 -20.41
CA ARG A 552 13.96 34.09 -19.35
C ARG A 552 14.71 32.81 -18.99
N VAL A 553 14.67 32.39 -17.74
CA VAL A 553 15.38 31.22 -17.22
C VAL A 553 14.39 30.11 -16.85
N LEU A 554 14.49 28.97 -17.54
CA LEU A 554 13.84 27.73 -17.17
C LEU A 554 14.88 26.80 -16.53
N ALA A 555 14.71 26.42 -15.27
CA ALA A 555 15.67 25.57 -14.57
C ALA A 555 15.11 24.18 -14.26
N ILE A 556 15.92 23.14 -14.51
CA ILE A 556 15.69 21.77 -14.07
C ILE A 556 16.73 21.44 -13.00
N THR A 557 16.36 21.53 -11.73
CA THR A 557 17.32 21.41 -10.61
C THR A 557 16.68 21.09 -9.26
N ALA A 558 17.51 20.84 -8.25
CA ALA A 558 17.07 20.63 -6.87
C ALA A 558 16.40 21.88 -6.29
N SER A 559 15.31 21.68 -5.56
CA SER A 559 14.57 22.75 -4.87
C SER A 559 15.46 23.47 -3.85
N GLY A 560 15.27 24.78 -3.71
CA GLY A 560 16.06 25.61 -2.78
C GLY A 560 17.51 25.90 -3.19
N SER A 561 17.99 25.35 -4.31
CA SER A 561 19.33 25.62 -4.82
C SER A 561 19.51 27.09 -5.25
N PRO A 562 20.76 27.59 -5.33
CA PRO A 562 21.03 28.93 -5.87
C PRO A 562 20.49 29.15 -7.29
N LEU A 563 20.47 28.10 -8.12
CA LEU A 563 19.87 28.15 -9.46
C LEU A 563 18.35 28.23 -9.39
N ALA A 564 17.71 27.45 -8.50
CA ALA A 564 16.26 27.50 -8.31
C ALA A 564 15.75 28.90 -7.95
N ARG A 565 16.53 29.68 -7.19
CA ARG A 565 16.22 31.07 -6.83
C ARG A 565 16.36 32.07 -7.98
N GLN A 566 17.08 31.71 -9.04
CA GLN A 566 17.29 32.55 -10.23
C GLN A 566 16.37 32.15 -11.39
N ALA A 567 15.55 31.11 -11.24
CA ALA A 567 14.68 30.62 -12.31
C ALA A 567 13.37 31.38 -12.37
N ASP A 568 12.90 31.72 -13.57
CA ASP A 568 11.55 32.23 -13.81
C ASP A 568 10.52 31.10 -13.76
N VAL A 569 10.89 29.91 -14.24
CA VAL A 569 10.13 28.66 -14.09
C VAL A 569 11.08 27.57 -13.60
N LEU A 570 10.66 26.85 -12.57
CA LEU A 570 11.43 25.80 -11.94
C LEU A 570 10.74 24.45 -12.08
N LEU A 571 11.41 23.49 -12.70
CA LEU A 571 11.06 22.08 -12.65
C LEU A 571 11.94 21.40 -11.61
N THR A 572 11.37 21.12 -10.44
CA THR A 572 12.10 20.58 -9.30
C THR A 572 12.43 19.10 -9.50
N LEU A 573 13.71 18.76 -9.34
CA LEU A 573 14.19 17.37 -9.27
C LEU A 573 14.97 17.17 -7.98
N ASN A 574 14.27 16.69 -6.95
CA ASN A 574 14.85 16.34 -5.66
C ASN A 574 15.08 14.83 -5.61
N HIS A 575 16.35 14.40 -5.69
CA HIS A 575 16.70 13.01 -5.52
C HIS A 575 18.00 12.85 -4.74
N PRO A 576 17.99 12.15 -3.59
CA PRO A 576 19.22 11.86 -2.85
C PRO A 576 20.00 10.75 -3.58
N GLU A 577 21.20 11.06 -4.06
CA GLU A 577 22.14 10.03 -4.53
C GLU A 577 23.14 9.72 -3.40
N GLY A 578 23.35 8.44 -3.12
CA GLY A 578 24.32 7.98 -2.12
C GLY A 578 25.78 8.27 -2.52
N ASN A 579 26.69 8.16 -1.55
CA ASN A 579 28.14 8.37 -1.68
C ASN A 579 28.90 7.33 -2.52
N LEU A 580 28.21 6.50 -3.31
CA LEU A 580 28.89 5.56 -4.19
C LEU A 580 29.44 6.35 -5.39
N ASN A 581 30.72 6.16 -5.68
CA ASN A 581 31.50 6.82 -6.77
C ASN A 581 30.98 6.52 -8.20
N PHE A 582 29.74 6.07 -8.37
CA PHE A 582 29.13 5.89 -9.68
C PHE A 582 28.60 7.22 -10.20
N VAL A 583 28.79 7.45 -11.50
CA VAL A 583 28.23 8.59 -12.25
C VAL A 583 26.75 8.76 -11.90
N PRO A 584 26.20 9.98 -11.75
CA PRO A 584 24.77 10.20 -11.43
C PRO A 584 23.84 9.51 -12.44
N MET A 585 23.44 8.26 -12.17
CA MET A 585 22.67 7.44 -13.11
C MET A 585 21.20 7.79 -13.04
N ILE A 586 20.65 7.86 -11.82
CA ILE A 586 19.20 8.03 -11.61
C ILE A 586 18.79 9.47 -11.91
N VAL A 587 19.49 10.48 -11.38
CA VAL A 587 19.13 11.89 -11.65
C VAL A 587 19.17 12.19 -13.15
N ARG A 588 20.13 11.63 -13.88
CA ARG A 588 20.24 11.80 -15.33
C ARG A 588 19.04 11.18 -16.06
N LEU A 589 18.60 9.98 -15.67
CA LEU A 589 17.39 9.35 -16.22
C LEU A 589 16.14 10.20 -15.95
N LEU A 590 15.99 10.71 -14.73
CA LEU A 590 14.87 11.58 -14.38
C LEU A 590 14.88 12.88 -15.21
N GLN A 591 16.04 13.49 -15.42
CA GLN A 591 16.16 14.66 -16.27
C GLN A 591 15.74 14.35 -17.72
N LEU A 592 16.19 13.24 -18.30
CA LEU A 592 15.78 12.81 -19.65
C LEU A 592 14.25 12.62 -19.73
N MET A 593 13.65 11.98 -18.73
CA MET A 593 12.20 11.80 -18.66
C MET A 593 11.44 13.14 -18.61
N VAL A 594 11.93 14.13 -17.83
CA VAL A 594 11.32 15.48 -17.81
C VAL A 594 11.40 16.14 -19.18
N LEU A 595 12.53 16.00 -19.88
CA LEU A 595 12.69 16.54 -21.23
C LEU A 595 11.79 15.83 -22.25
N ASP A 596 11.55 14.53 -22.11
CA ASP A 596 10.58 13.80 -22.93
C ASP A 596 9.17 14.33 -22.73
N ILE A 597 8.77 14.58 -21.48
CA ILE A 597 7.47 15.17 -21.16
C ILE A 597 7.35 16.56 -21.81
N LEU A 598 8.38 17.42 -21.69
CA LEU A 598 8.41 18.73 -22.35
C LEU A 598 8.30 18.60 -23.88
N SER A 599 9.06 17.69 -24.49
CA SER A 599 9.09 17.47 -25.94
C SER A 599 7.75 16.99 -26.46
N VAL A 600 7.12 16.02 -25.80
CA VAL A 600 5.77 15.52 -26.12
C VAL A 600 4.73 16.64 -25.93
N GLY A 601 4.87 17.43 -24.86
CA GLY A 601 4.03 18.58 -24.59
C GLY A 601 4.07 19.64 -25.70
N LEU A 602 5.27 19.98 -26.16
CA LEU A 602 5.51 20.90 -27.28
C LEU A 602 4.92 20.37 -28.58
N ALA A 603 5.18 19.10 -28.92
CA ALA A 603 4.64 18.46 -30.12
C ALA A 603 3.11 18.46 -30.13
N ARG A 604 2.47 18.15 -28.99
CA ARG A 604 1.00 18.14 -28.87
C ARG A 604 0.40 19.52 -29.15
N ARG A 605 1.00 20.59 -28.61
CA ARG A 605 0.51 21.97 -28.78
C ARG A 605 0.73 22.49 -30.20
N ALA A 606 1.80 22.07 -30.88
CA ALA A 606 2.03 22.39 -32.29
C ALA A 606 0.97 21.77 -33.22
N THR A 607 0.51 20.54 -32.93
CA THR A 607 -0.54 19.87 -33.72
C THR A 607 -1.90 20.55 -33.57
N VAL A 608 -2.30 20.94 -32.35
CA VAL A 608 -3.58 21.60 -32.10
C VAL A 608 -3.71 22.93 -32.86
N GLN A 609 -2.63 23.71 -33.00
CA GLN A 609 -2.64 24.93 -33.81
C GLN A 609 -2.80 24.65 -35.31
N ARG A 610 -2.20 23.58 -35.84
CA ARG A 610 -2.38 23.18 -37.25
C ARG A 610 -3.81 22.71 -37.53
N SER A 611 -4.44 22.02 -36.56
CA SER A 611 -5.84 21.59 -36.65
C SER A 611 -6.83 22.75 -36.51
N GLY A 612 -6.53 23.75 -35.67
CA GLY A 612 -7.38 24.94 -35.50
C GLY A 612 -7.27 25.97 -36.62
N ALA A 613 -6.21 25.93 -37.43
CA ALA A 613 -6.04 26.78 -38.61
C ALA A 613 -6.67 26.18 -39.89
N ALA A 614 -7.05 24.90 -39.87
CA ALA A 614 -7.86 24.28 -40.90
C ALA A 614 -9.34 24.38 -40.49
N GLY A 615 -10.17 25.05 -41.31
CA GLY A 615 -11.61 25.17 -41.06
C GLY A 615 -12.32 23.81 -40.98
N PRO A 616 -13.58 23.76 -40.51
CA PRO A 616 -14.26 22.52 -40.19
C PRO A 616 -14.64 21.79 -41.47
N GLU A 617 -13.90 20.75 -41.83
CA GLU A 617 -14.44 19.65 -42.63
C GLU A 617 -14.88 18.53 -41.69
N GLU A 618 -16.19 18.34 -41.60
CA GLU A 618 -16.83 17.22 -40.92
C GLU A 618 -16.41 15.90 -41.58
N GLY A 619 -15.72 15.05 -40.82
CA GLY A 619 -15.49 13.67 -41.25
C GLY A 619 -14.38 12.95 -40.49
N GLN A 620 -14.79 12.05 -39.59
CA GLN A 620 -13.97 10.97 -38.99
C GLN A 620 -12.97 11.37 -37.88
N LEU A 621 -13.51 11.82 -36.75
CA LEU A 621 -12.82 11.70 -35.44
C LEU A 621 -13.16 10.35 -34.80
N HIS A 622 -12.56 9.27 -35.29
CA HIS A 622 -12.45 8.01 -34.54
C HIS A 622 -11.06 7.39 -34.76
N GLY A 623 -10.22 7.47 -33.72
CA GLY A 623 -9.05 6.61 -33.56
C GLY A 623 -7.73 7.08 -34.21
N MET A 624 -7.13 8.16 -33.71
CA MET A 624 -5.67 8.37 -33.88
C MET A 624 -4.94 8.00 -32.59
N ARG A 625 -4.45 6.75 -32.55
CA ARG A 625 -3.36 6.34 -31.65
C ARG A 625 -2.10 7.10 -32.04
N ILE A 626 -1.40 7.68 -31.05
CA ILE A 626 0.00 8.10 -31.22
C ILE A 626 0.84 6.82 -31.34
N SER A 627 0.88 6.27 -32.55
CA SER A 627 1.78 5.21 -32.96
C SER A 627 2.92 5.87 -33.71
N GLY A 628 4.11 5.84 -33.10
CA GLY A 628 5.32 6.36 -33.70
C GLY A 628 5.66 5.61 -34.98
N LYS A 629 5.47 6.27 -36.13
CA LYS A 629 6.29 6.02 -37.32
C LYS A 629 7.27 7.17 -37.44
N LEU A 630 8.41 7.03 -36.77
CA LEU A 630 9.65 7.69 -37.17
C LEU A 630 9.98 7.19 -38.58
N LYS A 631 9.69 8.00 -39.60
CA LYS A 631 10.21 7.78 -40.96
C LYS A 631 11.71 8.08 -40.91
N PHE A 632 12.53 7.03 -40.82
CA PHE A 632 13.93 7.13 -41.22
C PHE A 632 13.98 7.33 -42.73
N GLY A 633 14.11 8.57 -43.17
CA GLY A 633 14.43 8.92 -44.55
C GLY A 633 15.94 8.78 -44.75
N GLY A 634 16.37 7.65 -45.26
CA GLY A 634 17.70 7.46 -45.84
C GLY A 634 17.54 7.08 -47.31
N HIS A 635 17.49 8.07 -48.19
CA HIS A 635 17.89 7.88 -49.58
C HIS A 635 19.41 7.97 -49.61
N LEU A 636 20.06 6.83 -49.81
CA LEU A 636 21.41 6.76 -50.34
C LEU A 636 21.24 6.54 -51.86
N GLU A 637 21.57 7.56 -52.64
CA GLU A 637 22.23 7.37 -53.94
C GLU A 637 23.74 7.48 -53.72
#